data_AF-A0A7W9Q368-F1
#
_entry.id   AF-A0A7W9Q368-F1
#
_cell.length_a   1.000
_cell.length_b   1.000
_cell.length_c   1.000
_cell.angle_alpha   90.00
_cell.angle_beta   90.00
_cell.angle_gamma   90.00
#
_symmetry.space_group_name_H-M   'P 1'
#
loop_
_entity.id
_entity.type
_entity.pdbx_description
1 polymer ?
#
loop_
_entity_poly.entity_id
_entity_poly.type
_entity_poly.pdbx_seq_one_letter_code
_entity_poly.pdbx_strand_id
1 'polypeptide(L)'
;MTKLTDDICFGWLAEEGNPTFWHWCSALEGVPEDRKVYGGCWVAAGTSAHTLVSREPLHLEPSLLWRCCGTHGFVRDGAWIPA
;
A
#
# COMPACT_ATOMS: atom_id res chain seq x y z
N MET A 1 0.94 -2.18 11.86
CA MET A 1 1.32 -2.15 10.43
C MET A 1 2.60 -2.95 10.26
N THR A 2 2.74 -3.67 9.17
CA THR A 2 3.90 -4.50 8.83
C THR A 2 4.60 -3.89 7.62
N LYS A 3 5.93 -3.71 7.71
CA LYS A 3 6.73 -3.13 6.62
C LYS A 3 7.02 -4.18 5.55
N LEU A 4 6.95 -3.78 4.28
CA LEU A 4 7.47 -4.54 3.14
C LEU A 4 8.76 -3.91 2.62
N THR A 5 8.83 -2.58 2.62
CA THR A 5 10.02 -1.77 2.37
C THR A 5 10.05 -0.60 3.36
N ASP A 6 11.03 0.30 3.23
CA ASP A 6 11.04 1.55 4.02
C ASP A 6 9.87 2.48 3.67
N ASP A 7 9.41 2.41 2.42
CA ASP A 7 8.36 3.28 1.88
C ASP A 7 7.01 2.57 1.69
N ILE A 8 6.90 1.28 1.95
CA ILE A 8 5.67 0.49 1.73
C ILE A 8 5.39 -0.40 2.94
N CYS A 9 4.15 -0.32 3.43
CA CYS A 9 3.67 -1.15 4.53
C CYS A 9 2.20 -1.54 4.35
N PHE A 10 1.74 -2.50 5.13
CA PHE A 10 0.36 -2.96 5.13
C PHE A 10 -0.19 -3.16 6.54
N GLY A 11 -1.50 -3.38 6.62
CA GLY A 11 -2.21 -3.55 7.87
C GLY A 11 -3.63 -4.04 7.64
N TRP A 12 -4.20 -4.63 8.68
CA TRP A 12 -5.56 -5.18 8.65
C TRP A 12 -6.51 -4.19 9.33
N LEU A 13 -7.51 -3.74 8.59
CA LEU A 13 -8.62 -2.95 9.15
C LEU A 13 -9.71 -3.93 9.61
N ALA A 14 -10.40 -3.61 10.71
CA ALA A 14 -11.26 -4.56 11.43
C ALA A 14 -12.40 -5.16 10.59
N GLU A 15 -12.86 -4.45 9.55
CA GLU A 15 -14.00 -4.85 8.71
C GLU A 15 -13.57 -5.30 7.29
N GLU A 16 -12.27 -5.31 7.00
CA GLU A 16 -11.75 -5.63 5.67
C GLU A 16 -11.23 -7.07 5.61
N GLY A 17 -11.67 -7.83 4.59
CA GLY A 17 -11.16 -9.18 4.33
C GLY A 17 -9.71 -9.19 3.82
N ASN A 18 -9.27 -8.07 3.23
CA ASN A 18 -7.93 -7.90 2.68
C ASN A 18 -7.16 -6.80 3.44
N PRO A 19 -5.81 -6.82 3.39
CA PRO A 19 -5.03 -5.78 4.03
C PRO A 19 -5.07 -4.48 3.23
N THR A 20 -5.14 -3.34 3.91
CA THR A 20 -4.87 -2.04 3.30
C THR A 20 -3.37 -1.83 3.20
N PHE A 21 -2.93 -1.20 2.12
CA PHE A 21 -1.53 -0.85 1.90
C PHE A 21 -1.35 0.66 1.99
N TRP A 22 -0.17 1.08 2.41
CA TRP A 22 0.25 2.47 2.41
C TRP A 22 1.63 2.57 1.80
N HIS A 23 1.84 3.64 1.03
CA HIS A 23 3.17 4.02 0.58
C HIS A 23 3.53 5.45 0.99
N TRP A 24 4.81 5.76 1.10
CA TRP A 24 5.29 7.14 1.14
C TRP A 24 5.36 7.70 -0.28
N CYS A 25 4.67 8.81 -0.53
CA CYS A 25 4.59 9.46 -1.83
C CYS A 25 5.48 10.71 -1.87
N SER A 26 6.70 10.60 -2.41
CA SER A 26 7.62 11.76 -2.52
C SER A 26 7.01 12.93 -3.31
N ALA A 27 6.12 12.65 -4.27
CA ALA A 27 5.40 13.68 -5.02
C ALA A 27 4.53 14.60 -4.14
N LEU A 28 4.21 14.19 -2.90
CA LEU A 28 3.43 14.99 -1.96
C LEU A 28 4.31 15.81 -1.00
N GLU A 29 5.63 15.66 -0.99
CA GLU A 29 6.49 16.34 0.01
C GLU A 29 6.37 17.86 -0.04
N GLY A 30 6.31 18.44 -1.25
CA GLY A 30 6.13 19.88 -1.45
C GLY A 30 4.68 20.38 -1.35
N VAL A 31 3.70 19.50 -1.13
CA VAL A 31 2.30 19.89 -1.03
C VAL A 31 2.01 20.46 0.37
N PRO A 32 1.36 21.64 0.48
CA PRO A 32 0.92 22.20 1.77
C PRO A 32 0.05 21.23 2.57
N GLU A 33 0.22 21.21 3.90
CA GLU A 33 -0.45 20.24 4.78
C GLU A 33 -1.97 20.36 4.78
N ASP A 34 -2.52 21.58 4.64
CA ASP A 34 -3.95 21.86 4.51
C ASP A 34 -4.58 21.26 3.24
N ARG A 35 -3.75 20.80 2.30
CA ARG A 35 -4.18 20.11 1.06
C ARG A 35 -3.92 18.61 1.09
N LYS A 36 -3.38 18.08 2.19
CA LYS A 36 -3.12 16.64 2.37
C LYS A 36 -4.26 16.01 3.13
N VAL A 37 -4.66 14.81 2.69
CA VAL A 37 -5.73 14.03 3.33
C VAL A 37 -5.28 13.50 4.71
N TYR A 38 -3.98 13.24 4.86
CA TYR A 38 -3.35 12.81 6.10
C TYR A 38 -2.05 13.58 6.33
N GLY A 39 -1.66 13.74 7.61
CA GLY A 39 -0.36 14.28 7.96
C GLY A 39 0.77 13.46 7.33
N GLY A 40 1.73 14.16 6.69
CA GLY A 40 2.81 13.53 5.94
C GLY A 40 2.42 13.09 4.52
N CYS A 41 3.21 12.22 3.90
CA CYS A 41 3.05 11.82 2.50
C CYS A 41 2.55 10.38 2.32
N TRP A 42 1.98 9.79 3.38
CA TRP A 42 1.43 8.44 3.30
C TRP A 42 0.12 8.42 2.53
N VAL A 43 0.01 7.54 1.54
CA VAL A 43 -1.21 7.36 0.73
C VAL A 43 -1.67 5.92 0.82
N ALA A 44 -2.93 5.74 1.20
CA ALA A 44 -3.56 4.43 1.33
C ALA A 44 -4.02 3.89 -0.03
N ALA A 45 -3.98 2.57 -0.17
CA ALA A 45 -4.66 1.81 -1.21
C ALA A 45 -5.43 0.66 -0.55
N GLY A 46 -6.76 0.77 -0.59
CA GLY A 46 -7.65 -0.33 -0.26
C GLY A 46 -7.57 -1.41 -1.33
N THR A 47 -7.77 -2.66 -0.93
CA THR A 47 -7.55 -3.84 -1.78
C THR A 47 -8.80 -4.71 -1.90
N SER A 48 -9.99 -4.11 -1.75
CA SER A 48 -11.27 -4.83 -1.85
C SER A 48 -11.49 -5.48 -3.23
N ALA A 49 -10.81 -5.00 -4.27
CA ALA A 49 -10.82 -5.58 -5.61
C ALA A 49 -9.74 -6.66 -5.84
N HIS A 50 -8.94 -6.97 -4.82
CA HIS A 50 -7.87 -7.96 -4.88
C HIS A 50 -8.34 -9.30 -4.27
N THR A 51 -7.63 -10.35 -4.62
CA THR A 51 -7.71 -11.67 -4.02
C THR A 51 -6.54 -11.86 -3.06
N LEU A 52 -6.85 -12.13 -1.79
CA LEU A 52 -5.87 -12.62 -0.83
C LEU A 52 -5.61 -14.11 -1.09
N VAL A 53 -4.45 -14.42 -1.67
CA VAL A 53 -4.04 -15.79 -2.00
C VAL A 53 -3.51 -16.49 -0.75
N SER A 54 -2.71 -15.79 0.06
CA SER A 54 -2.18 -16.30 1.32
C SER A 54 -2.02 -15.16 2.32
N ARG A 55 -2.26 -15.45 3.60
CA ARG A 55 -2.08 -14.49 4.70
C ARG A 55 -0.67 -14.51 5.28
N GLU A 56 -0.03 -15.68 5.33
CA GLU A 56 1.32 -15.87 5.87
C GLU A 56 2.01 -17.03 5.11
N PRO A 57 3.06 -16.76 4.31
CA PRO A 57 3.53 -15.43 3.95
C PRO A 57 2.48 -14.68 3.12
N LEU A 58 2.45 -13.34 3.23
CA LEU A 58 1.44 -12.53 2.56
C LEU A 58 1.57 -12.62 1.03
N HIS A 59 0.49 -12.99 0.34
CA HIS A 59 0.38 -13.00 -1.12
C HIS A 59 -0.96 -12.41 -1.54
N LEU A 60 -0.91 -11.39 -2.39
CA LEU A 60 -2.09 -10.69 -2.91
C LEU A 60 -2.02 -10.60 -4.45
N GLU A 61 -3.15 -10.83 -5.12
CA GLU A 61 -3.28 -10.65 -6.57
C GLU A 61 -4.50 -9.82 -6.94
N PRO A 62 -4.47 -9.01 -8.02
CA PRO A 62 -3.33 -8.71 -8.88
C PRO A 62 -2.31 -7.77 -8.20
N SER A 63 -1.40 -7.18 -8.96
CA SER A 63 -0.50 -6.12 -8.46
C SER A 63 -1.25 -4.92 -7.86
N LEU A 64 -0.57 -4.14 -7.02
CA LEU A 64 -1.01 -2.86 -6.50
C LEU A 64 -0.48 -1.71 -7.35
N LEU A 65 -1.31 -0.72 -7.64
CA LEU A 65 -0.93 0.50 -8.34
C LEU A 65 -1.41 1.73 -7.56
N TRP A 66 -0.47 2.56 -7.11
CA TRP A 66 -0.79 3.91 -6.63
C TRP A 66 -0.72 4.91 -7.78
N ARG A 67 -1.89 5.37 -8.22
CA ARG A 67 -2.01 6.31 -9.35
C ARG A 67 -1.40 7.69 -9.09
N CYS A 68 -1.17 8.06 -7.83
CA CYS A 68 -0.62 9.37 -7.48
C CYS A 68 0.84 9.57 -7.93
N CYS A 69 1.64 8.51 -7.95
CA CYS A 69 3.06 8.58 -8.34
C CYS A 69 3.52 7.43 -9.26
N GLY A 70 2.64 6.47 -9.57
CA GLY A 70 2.97 5.35 -10.44
C GLY A 70 3.66 4.18 -9.75
N THR A 71 3.85 4.21 -8.43
CA THR A 71 4.38 3.05 -7.68
C THR A 71 3.50 1.83 -7.94
N HIS A 72 4.10 0.80 -8.54
CA HIS A 72 3.43 -0.38 -9.03
C HIS A 72 4.27 -1.63 -8.71
N GLY A 73 3.61 -2.66 -8.20
CA GLY A 73 4.28 -3.91 -7.86
C GLY A 73 3.36 -4.97 -7.29
N PHE A 74 3.92 -6.13 -7.02
CA PHE A 74 3.24 -7.31 -6.50
C PHE A 74 3.59 -7.50 -5.03
N VAL A 75 2.71 -8.21 -4.31
CA VAL A 75 2.98 -8.70 -2.96
C VAL A 75 2.92 -10.22 -3.03
N ARG A 76 4.08 -10.87 -2.91
CA ARG A 76 4.24 -12.32 -3.01
C ARG A 76 5.23 -12.79 -1.97
N ASP A 77 4.95 -13.93 -1.36
CA ASP A 77 5.81 -14.53 -0.34
C ASP A 77 6.26 -13.55 0.75
N GLY A 78 5.35 -12.65 1.16
CA GLY A 78 5.60 -11.67 2.23
C GLY A 78 6.47 -10.49 1.81
N ALA A 79 6.80 -10.35 0.52
CA ALA A 79 7.67 -9.32 0.00
C ALA A 79 6.99 -8.44 -1.06
N TRP A 80 7.45 -7.20 -1.17
CA TRP A 80 7.13 -6.32 -2.28
C TRP A 80 8.06 -6.59 -3.48
N ILE A 81 7.49 -6.72 -4.68
CA ILE A 81 8.20 -6.94 -5.93
C ILE A 81 7.80 -5.86 -6.93
N PRO A 82 8.67 -4.91 -7.29
CA PRO A 82 8.37 -3.90 -8.31
C PRO A 82 7.96 -4.53 -9.65
N ALA A 83 7.02 -3.89 -10.35
CA ALA A 83 6.57 -4.31 -11.70
C ALA A 83 7.37 -3.65 -12.82
#